data_AF-A0A2T5DWK4-F1
#
_entry.id   AF-A0A2T5DWK4-F1
#
_cell.length_a   1.000
_cell.length_b   1.000
_cell.length_c   1.000
_cell.angle_alpha   90.00
_cell.angle_beta   90.00
_cell.angle_gamma   90.00
#
_symmetry.space_group_name_H-M   'P 1'
#
loop_
_entity.id
_entity.type
_entity.pdbx_description
1 polymer ?
#
loop_
_entity_poly.entity_id
_entity_poly.type
_entity_poly.pdbx_seq_one_letter_code
_entity_poly.pdbx_strand_id
1 'polypeptide(L)'
;MSLLNKSIKKALAIKSINEQYDAPEQAAYIKVPSEDEAFQSKLGVAELVVIEEQYKNTDYKVQYIVDPDLIEHLDRKHYRTKVLHVVKTESGELKSIMIPAKTKNSWHVSNYELLMQAQTSPVIAKRDVIAKVYEAHKATGITPIVITDEDVQQAYANAFGQYEIADLNHSALVGKLKNSPTIDAVDEPEIELLDDTDAVEANLPKSGSLEELQEIQQPVSSVKNELELEDIYLDEDEDELEFEEISLDDIDINEEAA
;
A
#
# COMPACT_ATOMS: atom_id res chain seq x y z
N MET A 1 -17.68 0.83 25.31
CA MET A 1 -17.74 1.81 24.21
C MET A 1 -18.13 1.06 22.93
N SER A 2 -19.11 1.56 22.17
CA SER A 2 -19.62 0.93 20.94
C SER A 2 -18.54 0.86 19.85
N LEU A 3 -18.52 -0.24 19.06
CA LEU A 3 -17.68 -0.40 17.86
C LEU A 3 -17.83 0.78 16.89
N LEU A 4 -19.05 1.33 16.80
CA LEU A 4 -19.37 2.50 15.97
C LEU A 4 -18.57 3.74 16.40
N ASN A 5 -18.38 3.95 17.71
CA ASN A 5 -17.61 5.09 18.22
C ASN A 5 -16.09 4.92 18.00
N LYS A 6 -15.60 3.67 17.91
CA LYS A 6 -14.20 3.40 17.53
C LYS A 6 -13.99 3.69 16.04
N SER A 7 -14.91 3.23 15.17
CA SER A 7 -14.82 3.48 13.73
C SER A 7 -14.93 4.96 13.36
N ILE A 8 -15.81 5.72 14.03
CA ILE A 8 -15.94 7.17 13.82
C ILE A 8 -14.68 7.91 14.26
N LYS A 9 -14.10 7.56 15.41
CA LYS A 9 -12.83 8.16 15.87
C LYS A 9 -11.67 7.86 14.91
N LYS A 10 -11.62 6.64 14.35
CA LYS A 10 -10.61 6.23 13.37
C LYS A 10 -10.73 7.05 12.08
N ALA A 11 -11.94 7.19 11.54
CA ALA A 11 -12.19 7.99 10.35
C ALA A 11 -11.81 9.47 10.56
N LEU A 12 -12.11 10.03 11.74
CA LEU A 12 -11.72 11.40 12.09
C LEU A 12 -10.21 11.58 12.23
N ALA A 13 -9.49 10.60 12.83
CA ALA A 13 -8.04 10.65 12.97
C ALA A 13 -7.30 10.52 11.62
N ILE A 14 -7.81 9.67 10.72
CA ILE A 14 -7.27 9.56 9.34
C ILE A 14 -7.50 10.87 8.58
N LYS A 15 -8.70 11.45 8.73
CA LYS A 15 -9.03 12.73 8.10
C LYS A 15 -8.13 13.85 8.62
N SER A 16 -7.85 13.92 9.92
CA SER A 16 -6.96 14.94 10.49
C SER A 16 -5.50 14.78 10.07
N ILE A 17 -5.00 13.55 9.89
CA ILE A 17 -3.65 13.29 9.38
C ILE A 17 -3.55 13.71 7.90
N ASN A 18 -4.56 13.38 7.09
CA ASN A 18 -4.59 13.75 5.67
C ASN A 18 -4.74 15.27 5.47
N GLU A 19 -5.50 15.95 6.33
CA GLU A 19 -5.67 17.41 6.30
C GLU A 19 -4.40 18.17 6.75
N GLN A 20 -3.55 17.55 7.57
CA GLN A 20 -2.33 18.17 8.10
C GLN A 20 -1.10 17.96 7.20
N TYR A 21 -1.04 16.86 6.43
CA TYR A 21 0.18 16.47 5.68
C TYR A 21 -0.02 16.21 4.18
N ASP A 22 -1.20 16.51 3.60
CA ASP A 22 -1.55 16.19 2.20
C ASP A 22 -0.99 14.83 1.73
N ALA A 23 -1.42 13.76 2.41
CA ALA A 23 -1.00 12.39 2.14
C ALA A 23 -2.16 11.58 1.51
N PRO A 24 -1.86 10.53 0.72
CA PRO A 24 -2.90 9.63 0.24
C PRO A 24 -3.50 8.84 1.41
N GLU A 25 -4.80 8.52 1.37
CA GLU A 25 -5.50 7.86 2.48
C GLU A 25 -4.82 6.56 2.94
N GLN A 26 -4.26 5.81 1.99
CA GLN A 26 -3.55 4.57 2.28
C GLN A 26 -2.27 4.75 3.13
N ALA A 27 -1.65 5.93 3.13
CA ALA A 27 -0.44 6.18 3.94
C ALA A 27 -0.71 6.01 5.44
N ALA A 28 -1.93 6.27 5.91
CA ALA A 28 -2.31 6.03 7.30
C ALA A 28 -2.28 4.54 7.67
N TYR A 29 -2.44 3.64 6.71
CA TYR A 29 -2.50 2.19 6.90
C TYR A 29 -1.20 1.47 6.51
N ILE A 30 -0.40 2.07 5.63
CA ILE A 30 0.86 1.50 5.14
C ILE A 30 2.04 2.13 5.87
N LYS A 31 2.20 1.80 7.14
CA LYS A 31 3.31 2.29 7.97
C LYS A 31 3.58 1.37 9.16
N VAL A 32 4.81 1.45 9.67
CA VAL A 32 5.15 0.86 10.97
C VAL A 32 4.32 1.57 12.06
N PRO A 33 3.83 0.85 13.09
CA PRO A 33 3.15 1.46 14.22
C PRO A 33 4.00 2.52 14.92
N SER A 34 3.33 3.43 15.63
CA SER A 34 3.95 4.54 16.36
C SER A 34 4.97 4.05 17.39
N GLU A 35 5.96 4.89 17.73
CA GLU A 35 7.09 4.51 18.60
C GLU A 35 6.75 4.16 20.05
N ASP A 36 5.50 4.39 20.48
CA ASP A 36 5.02 4.07 21.82
C ASP A 36 4.01 2.92 21.85
N GLU A 37 3.76 2.27 20.72
CA GLU A 37 2.70 1.26 20.60
C GLU A 37 3.28 -0.13 20.36
N ALA A 38 3.01 -1.04 21.31
CA ALA A 38 3.41 -2.43 21.17
C ALA A 38 2.57 -3.11 20.07
N PHE A 39 3.21 -3.94 19.25
CA PHE A 39 2.54 -4.69 18.19
C PHE A 39 3.15 -6.06 17.98
N GLN A 40 2.38 -6.93 17.32
CA GLN A 40 2.89 -8.18 16.74
C GLN A 40 2.68 -8.20 15.24
N SER A 41 3.39 -9.10 14.56
CA SER A 41 3.35 -9.24 13.11
C SER A 41 2.89 -10.64 12.68
N LYS A 42 2.30 -10.69 11.48
CA LYS A 42 2.13 -11.88 10.67
C LYS A 42 2.88 -11.65 9.36
N LEU A 43 3.93 -12.44 9.15
CA LEU A 43 4.83 -12.27 8.01
C LEU A 43 4.28 -12.92 6.75
N GLY A 44 4.59 -12.32 5.59
CA GLY A 44 4.47 -12.97 4.29
C GLY A 44 3.06 -13.46 4.00
N VAL A 45 2.06 -12.61 4.23
CA VAL A 45 0.65 -12.98 4.03
C VAL A 45 0.27 -13.03 2.56
N ALA A 46 0.95 -12.27 1.71
CA ALA A 46 0.78 -12.26 0.26
C ALA A 46 2.04 -11.73 -0.43
N GLU A 47 2.19 -12.08 -1.70
CA GLU A 47 3.15 -11.45 -2.61
C GLU A 47 2.33 -10.65 -3.64
N LEU A 48 2.64 -9.35 -3.76
CA LEU A 48 1.85 -8.40 -4.51
C LEU A 48 2.69 -7.73 -5.59
N VAL A 49 2.09 -7.52 -6.77
CA VAL A 49 2.65 -6.66 -7.80
C VAL A 49 2.12 -5.24 -7.60
N VAL A 50 3.05 -4.30 -7.45
CA VAL A 50 2.77 -2.93 -7.06
C VAL A 50 3.27 -1.96 -8.12
N ILE A 51 2.41 -1.03 -8.51
CA ILE A 51 2.79 0.18 -9.24
C ILE A 51 2.82 1.33 -8.23
N GLU A 52 3.92 2.07 -8.20
CA GLU A 52 4.05 3.26 -7.36
C GLU A 52 3.97 4.52 -8.21
N GLU A 53 3.18 5.49 -7.77
CA GLU A 53 3.11 6.82 -8.38
C GLU A 53 3.32 7.91 -7.33
N GLN A 54 4.03 8.98 -7.69
CA GLN A 54 4.22 10.11 -6.79
C GLN A 54 2.87 10.75 -6.47
N TYR A 55 2.60 11.00 -5.19
CA TYR A 55 1.41 11.72 -4.78
C TYR A 55 1.68 13.22 -4.83
N LYS A 56 1.18 13.86 -5.89
CA LYS A 56 1.32 15.32 -6.08
C LYS A 56 2.79 15.73 -5.98
N ASN A 57 3.09 16.77 -5.19
CA ASN A 57 4.44 17.28 -4.92
C ASN A 57 4.88 16.98 -3.48
N THR A 58 4.34 15.93 -2.85
CA THR A 58 4.78 15.49 -1.51
C THR A 58 5.77 14.35 -1.65
N ASP A 59 6.35 13.87 -0.54
CA ASP A 59 7.24 12.71 -0.55
C ASP A 59 6.49 11.37 -0.53
N TYR A 60 5.15 11.42 -0.48
CA TYR A 60 4.31 10.24 -0.45
C TYR A 60 4.15 9.61 -1.84
N LYS A 61 4.04 8.29 -1.86
CA LYS A 61 3.66 7.53 -3.05
C LYS A 61 2.29 6.88 -2.87
N VAL A 62 1.50 6.89 -3.93
CA VAL A 62 0.33 6.04 -4.08
C VAL A 62 0.81 4.68 -4.59
N GLN A 63 0.46 3.62 -3.87
CA GLN A 63 0.74 2.24 -4.23
C GLN A 63 -0.54 1.61 -4.75
N TYR A 64 -0.51 1.12 -5.98
CA TYR A 64 -1.60 0.40 -6.61
C TYR A 64 -1.27 -1.09 -6.69
N ILE A 65 -2.23 -1.94 -6.33
CA ILE A 65 -2.08 -3.39 -6.41
C ILE A 65 -2.62 -3.86 -7.76
N VAL A 66 -1.77 -4.53 -8.54
CA VAL A 66 -2.12 -5.01 -9.87
C VAL A 66 -2.66 -6.43 -9.77
N ASP A 67 -3.80 -6.69 -10.41
CA ASP A 67 -4.30 -8.04 -10.64
C ASP A 67 -3.24 -8.87 -11.39
N PRO A 68 -2.89 -10.08 -10.90
CA PRO A 68 -1.92 -10.96 -11.55
C PRO A 68 -2.14 -11.17 -13.06
N ASP A 69 -3.40 -11.21 -13.51
CA ASP A 69 -3.73 -11.45 -14.92
C ASP A 69 -3.32 -10.29 -15.83
N LEU A 70 -3.11 -9.09 -15.27
CA LEU A 70 -2.70 -7.91 -16.03
C LEU A 70 -1.18 -7.75 -16.16
N ILE A 71 -0.40 -8.52 -15.38
CA ILE A 71 1.06 -8.40 -15.31
C ILE A 71 1.70 -8.63 -16.69
N GLU A 72 1.15 -9.56 -17.48
CA GLU A 72 1.70 -9.88 -18.80
C GLU A 72 1.67 -8.70 -19.78
N HIS A 73 0.77 -7.73 -19.55
CA HIS A 73 0.61 -6.54 -20.37
C HIS A 73 1.51 -5.37 -19.91
N LEU A 74 2.07 -5.43 -18.69
CA LEU A 74 2.86 -4.34 -18.11
C LEU A 74 4.34 -4.43 -18.44
N ASP A 75 4.96 -3.30 -18.78
CA ASP A 75 6.42 -3.23 -18.88
C ASP A 75 7.03 -3.44 -17.47
N ARG A 76 7.98 -4.37 -17.38
CA ARG A 76 8.62 -4.80 -16.13
C ARG A 76 9.25 -3.64 -15.36
N LYS A 77 9.66 -2.57 -16.05
CA LYS A 77 10.26 -1.38 -15.41
C LYS A 77 9.27 -0.60 -14.54
N HIS A 78 7.96 -0.75 -14.78
CA HIS A 78 6.92 0.06 -14.14
C HIS A 78 6.25 -0.57 -12.92
N TYR A 79 6.60 -1.81 -12.58
CA TYR A 79 6.08 -2.45 -11.37
C TYR A 79 7.20 -3.11 -10.56
N ARG A 80 6.90 -3.41 -9.31
CA ARG A 80 7.76 -4.15 -8.38
C ARG A 80 6.95 -5.20 -7.66
N THR A 81 7.61 -6.30 -7.31
CA THR A 81 7.01 -7.32 -6.46
C THR A 81 7.39 -7.06 -5.02
N LYS A 82 6.39 -6.99 -4.13
CA LYS A 82 6.59 -6.76 -2.70
C LYS A 82 5.85 -7.83 -1.90
N VAL A 83 6.45 -8.22 -0.79
CA VAL A 83 5.83 -9.11 0.19
C VAL A 83 5.02 -8.27 1.17
N LEU A 84 3.75 -8.61 1.32
CA LEU A 84 2.86 -8.01 2.30
C LEU A 84 3.03 -8.71 3.65
N HIS A 85 3.17 -7.90 4.69
CA HIS A 85 3.12 -8.27 6.09
C HIS A 85 2.00 -7.49 6.76
N VAL A 86 1.39 -8.07 7.79
CA VAL A 86 0.35 -7.41 8.58
C VAL A 86 0.83 -7.29 10.02
N VAL A 87 0.60 -6.13 10.63
CA VAL A 87 0.83 -5.93 12.06
C VAL A 87 -0.45 -5.54 12.75
N LYS A 88 -0.58 -5.97 14.00
CA LYS A 88 -1.66 -5.62 14.89
C LYS A 88 -1.11 -5.06 16.18
N THR A 89 -1.53 -3.86 16.52
CA THR A 89 -1.12 -3.19 17.75
C THR A 89 -1.93 -3.67 18.95
N GLU A 90 -1.47 -3.36 20.16
CA GLU A 90 -2.18 -3.66 21.40
C GLU A 90 -3.58 -2.99 21.44
N SER A 91 -3.71 -1.80 20.86
CA SER A 91 -5.01 -1.11 20.77
C SER A 91 -5.98 -1.75 19.77
N GLY A 92 -5.49 -2.72 18.98
CA GLY A 92 -6.22 -3.42 17.93
C GLY A 92 -6.16 -2.71 16.58
N GLU A 93 -5.24 -1.77 16.38
CA GLU A 93 -5.01 -1.17 15.07
C GLU A 93 -4.31 -2.16 14.13
N LEU A 94 -4.73 -2.17 12.87
CA LEU A 94 -4.16 -3.00 11.82
C LEU A 94 -3.40 -2.11 10.83
N LYS A 95 -2.14 -2.47 10.55
CA LYS A 95 -1.33 -1.85 9.50
C LYS A 95 -0.81 -2.90 8.53
N SER A 96 -0.58 -2.45 7.31
CA SER A 96 0.02 -3.21 6.23
C SER A 96 1.46 -2.73 6.04
N ILE A 97 2.40 -3.64 5.88
CA ILE A 97 3.80 -3.30 5.61
C ILE A 97 4.23 -4.08 4.37
N MET A 98 4.64 -3.37 3.34
CA MET A 98 5.12 -3.97 2.09
C MET A 98 6.63 -3.80 1.99
N ILE A 99 7.34 -4.92 1.85
CA ILE A 99 8.79 -4.95 1.74
C ILE A 99 9.14 -5.60 0.40
N PRO A 100 10.02 -5.01 -0.43
CA PRO A 100 10.50 -5.68 -1.64
C PRO A 100 11.07 -7.06 -1.30
N ALA A 101 10.77 -8.07 -2.11
CA ALA A 101 11.23 -9.45 -1.86
C ALA A 101 12.77 -9.54 -1.75
N LYS A 102 13.47 -8.66 -2.46
CA LYS A 102 14.92 -8.46 -2.41
C LYS A 102 15.22 -6.96 -2.41
N THR A 103 15.97 -6.49 -1.43
CA THR A 103 16.41 -5.09 -1.31
C THR A 103 17.68 -5.04 -0.47
N LYS A 104 18.50 -4.02 -0.70
CA LYS A 104 19.67 -3.71 0.14
C LYS A 104 19.43 -2.47 1.00
N ASN A 105 18.31 -1.78 0.82
CA ASN A 105 17.92 -0.61 1.60
C ASN A 105 17.86 -0.93 3.10
N SER A 106 18.62 -0.19 3.90
CA SER A 106 18.71 -0.40 5.35
C SER A 106 17.37 -0.27 6.06
N TRP A 107 16.50 0.63 5.60
CA TRP A 107 15.15 0.78 6.16
C TRP A 107 14.31 -0.47 5.93
N HIS A 108 14.34 -1.03 4.72
CA HIS A 108 13.59 -2.24 4.41
C HIS A 108 14.14 -3.48 5.12
N VAL A 109 15.46 -3.63 5.16
CA VAL A 109 16.12 -4.73 5.87
C VAL A 109 15.79 -4.70 7.36
N SER A 110 16.00 -3.56 8.02
CA SER A 110 15.71 -3.43 9.46
C SER A 110 14.23 -3.51 9.79
N ASN A 111 13.34 -3.05 8.90
CA ASN A 111 11.89 -3.24 9.07
C ASN A 111 11.53 -4.73 9.03
N TYR A 112 12.09 -5.51 8.09
CA TYR A 112 11.87 -6.96 8.07
C TYR A 112 12.39 -7.64 9.35
N GLU A 113 13.58 -7.26 9.84
CA GLU A 113 14.14 -7.79 11.09
C GLU A 113 13.25 -7.44 12.31
N LEU A 114 12.74 -6.22 12.39
CA LEU A 114 11.76 -5.79 13.38
C LEU A 114 10.51 -6.68 13.32
N LEU A 115 9.97 -6.93 12.13
CA LEU A 115 8.79 -7.79 11.96
C LEU A 115 9.06 -9.23 12.35
N MET A 116 10.25 -9.77 12.07
CA MET A 116 10.63 -11.11 12.53
C MET A 116 10.62 -11.22 14.06
N GLN A 117 11.10 -10.20 14.76
CA GLN A 117 11.04 -10.16 16.22
C GLN A 117 9.59 -10.05 16.72
N ALA A 118 8.80 -9.17 16.10
CA ALA A 118 7.37 -8.95 16.39
C ALA A 118 6.50 -10.20 16.18
N GLN A 119 6.92 -11.14 15.33
CA GLN A 119 6.20 -12.40 15.10
C GLN A 119 6.19 -13.28 16.35
N THR A 120 7.29 -13.24 17.13
CA THR A 120 7.49 -14.14 18.28
C THR A 120 6.96 -13.55 19.60
N SER A 121 7.02 -12.24 19.75
CA SER A 121 6.53 -11.53 20.93
C SER A 121 6.20 -10.08 20.60
N PRO A 122 5.32 -9.41 21.37
CA PRO A 122 5.06 -7.99 21.19
C PRO A 122 6.35 -7.15 21.29
N VAL A 123 6.52 -6.23 20.34
CA VAL A 123 7.64 -5.28 20.29
C VAL A 123 7.13 -3.86 20.10
N ILE A 124 7.95 -2.91 20.50
CA ILE A 124 7.83 -1.48 20.19
C ILE A 124 8.92 -1.16 19.17
N ALA A 125 8.55 -0.47 18.09
CA ALA A 125 9.51 -0.02 17.08
C ALA A 125 10.07 1.34 17.47
N LYS A 126 11.38 1.53 17.29
CA LYS A 126 12.02 2.84 17.40
C LYS A 126 12.81 3.12 16.14
N ARG A 127 12.81 4.36 15.64
CA ARG A 127 13.61 4.73 14.48
C ARG A 127 14.95 5.30 14.92
N ASP A 128 16.02 4.80 14.30
CA ASP A 128 17.30 5.50 14.28
C ASP A 128 17.47 6.13 12.89
N VAL A 129 17.22 7.44 12.82
CA VAL A 129 17.29 8.21 11.58
C VAL A 129 18.72 8.32 11.07
N ILE A 130 19.71 8.38 11.97
CA ILE A 130 21.12 8.52 11.60
C ILE A 130 21.63 7.22 10.98
N ALA A 131 21.29 6.09 11.60
CA ALA A 131 21.65 4.77 11.09
C ALA A 131 20.71 4.28 9.98
N LYS A 132 19.59 5.00 9.71
CA LYS A 132 18.56 4.65 8.73
C LYS A 132 17.98 3.24 8.96
N VAL A 133 17.64 2.94 10.22
CA VAL A 133 17.13 1.62 10.62
C VAL A 133 15.99 1.71 11.63
N TYR A 134 15.22 0.63 11.72
CA TYR A 134 14.31 0.35 12.82
C TYR A 134 14.99 -0.51 13.89
N GLU A 135 14.80 -0.15 15.15
CA GLU A 135 15.17 -0.94 16.32
C GLU A 135 13.93 -1.58 16.94
N ALA A 136 14.06 -2.85 17.33
CA ALA A 136 13.01 -3.58 18.02
C ALA A 136 13.27 -3.61 19.53
N HIS A 137 12.33 -3.05 20.30
CA HIS A 137 12.35 -3.15 21.76
C HIS A 137 11.28 -4.12 22.22
N LYS A 138 11.68 -5.15 22.96
CA LYS A 138 10.73 -6.12 23.50
C LYS A 138 9.77 -5.44 24.49
N ALA A 139 8.47 -5.54 24.24
CA ALA A 139 7.45 -5.04 25.15
C ALA A 139 7.21 -6.07 26.27
N THR A 140 7.50 -5.70 27.52
CA THR A 140 7.30 -6.58 28.67
C THR A 140 5.93 -6.38 29.31
N GLY A 141 5.27 -7.47 29.72
CA GLY A 141 3.97 -7.39 30.41
C GLY A 141 2.77 -7.27 29.48
N ILE A 142 2.99 -7.30 28.16
CA ILE A 142 1.94 -7.30 27.15
C ILE A 142 1.52 -8.73 26.84
N THR A 143 0.21 -8.96 26.76
CA THR A 143 -0.34 -10.27 26.37
C THR A 143 -0.09 -10.50 24.88
N PRO A 144 0.21 -11.73 24.43
CA PRO A 144 0.31 -12.01 23.00
C PRO A 144 -0.91 -11.54 22.22
N ILE A 145 -0.66 -10.82 21.14
CA ILE A 145 -1.64 -10.26 20.21
C ILE A 145 -1.84 -11.27 19.09
N VAL A 146 -3.07 -11.78 18.96
CA VAL A 146 -3.43 -12.75 17.91
C VAL A 146 -3.87 -12.00 16.65
N ILE A 147 -3.28 -12.38 15.52
CA ILE A 147 -3.63 -11.90 14.18
C ILE A 147 -4.32 -13.02 13.43
N THR A 148 -5.62 -12.83 13.20
CA THR A 148 -6.50 -13.78 12.48
C THR A 148 -6.44 -13.55 10.97
N ASP A 149 -7.04 -14.44 10.18
CA ASP A 149 -7.16 -14.22 8.74
C ASP A 149 -8.15 -13.09 8.40
N GLU A 150 -9.19 -12.90 9.23
CA GLU A 150 -10.09 -11.74 9.14
C GLU A 150 -9.34 -10.42 9.35
N ASP A 151 -8.39 -10.38 10.30
CA ASP A 151 -7.52 -9.22 10.50
C ASP A 151 -6.66 -8.94 9.26
N VAL A 152 -6.15 -9.98 8.58
CA VAL A 152 -5.36 -9.82 7.35
C VAL A 152 -6.21 -9.24 6.23
N GLN A 153 -7.41 -9.79 6.00
CA GLN A 153 -8.34 -9.29 4.99
C GLN A 153 -8.75 -7.84 5.27
N GLN A 154 -9.02 -7.51 6.54
CA GLN A 154 -9.38 -6.14 6.92
C GLN A 154 -8.20 -5.17 6.77
N ALA A 155 -6.97 -5.58 7.08
CA ALA A 155 -5.77 -4.77 6.88
C ALA A 155 -5.55 -4.47 5.39
N TYR A 156 -5.70 -5.50 4.55
CA TYR A 156 -5.60 -5.37 3.10
C TYR A 156 -6.68 -4.43 2.55
N ALA A 157 -7.96 -4.67 2.86
CA ALA A 157 -9.07 -3.85 2.38
C ALA A 157 -8.96 -2.38 2.82
N ASN A 158 -8.51 -2.13 4.06
CA ASN A 158 -8.29 -0.76 4.55
C ASN A 158 -7.19 -0.02 3.76
N ALA A 159 -6.09 -0.72 3.44
CA ALA A 159 -4.95 -0.12 2.77
C ALA A 159 -5.13 -0.01 1.26
N PHE A 160 -5.71 -1.03 0.62
CA PHE A 160 -5.63 -1.22 -0.83
C PHE A 160 -6.98 -1.36 -1.53
N GLY A 161 -8.10 -1.48 -0.81
CA GLY A 161 -9.40 -1.79 -1.45
C GLY A 161 -9.90 -0.76 -2.46
N GLN A 162 -9.35 0.47 -2.46
CA GLN A 162 -9.62 1.52 -3.47
C GLN A 162 -8.48 1.73 -4.47
N TYR A 163 -7.40 0.95 -4.34
CA TYR A 163 -6.15 1.08 -5.09
C TYR A 163 -5.83 -0.19 -5.89
N GLU A 164 -6.82 -1.06 -6.10
CA GLU A 164 -6.70 -2.26 -6.93
C GLU A 164 -6.91 -1.92 -8.41
N ILE A 165 -6.06 -2.49 -9.25
CA ILE A 165 -6.13 -2.40 -10.71
C ILE A 165 -6.58 -3.76 -11.23
N ALA A 166 -7.86 -3.85 -11.56
CA ALA A 166 -8.49 -5.05 -12.12
C ALA A 166 -8.80 -4.94 -13.63
N ASP A 167 -8.48 -3.81 -14.27
CA ASP A 167 -8.72 -3.58 -15.70
C ASP A 167 -7.60 -2.77 -16.36
N LEU A 168 -7.40 -3.00 -17.66
CA LEU A 168 -6.36 -2.35 -18.48
C LEU A 168 -6.60 -0.86 -18.72
N ASN A 169 -7.83 -0.36 -18.57
CA ASN A 169 -8.16 1.05 -18.77
C ASN A 169 -7.98 1.90 -17.50
N HIS A 170 -7.43 1.32 -16.43
CA HIS A 170 -7.17 2.06 -15.21
C HIS A 170 -6.17 3.20 -15.45
N SER A 171 -6.45 4.38 -14.89
CA SER A 171 -5.64 5.59 -15.11
C SER A 171 -4.17 5.42 -14.73
N ALA A 172 -3.90 4.66 -13.66
CA ALA A 172 -2.54 4.32 -13.23
C ALA A 172 -1.76 3.43 -14.21
N LEU A 173 -2.36 2.95 -15.31
CA LEU A 173 -1.67 2.16 -16.34
C LEU A 173 -1.22 2.99 -17.55
N VAL A 174 -1.59 4.28 -17.62
CA VAL A 174 -1.24 5.16 -18.74
C VAL A 174 0.27 5.22 -18.94
N GLY A 175 0.72 4.83 -20.14
CA GLY A 175 2.13 4.81 -20.52
C GLY A 175 2.96 3.66 -19.93
N LYS A 176 2.34 2.70 -19.23
CA LYS A 176 3.04 1.59 -18.55
C LYS A 176 2.88 0.21 -19.22
N LEU A 177 2.08 0.12 -20.28
CA LEU A 177 1.84 -1.11 -21.03
C LEU A 177 2.96 -1.38 -22.04
N LYS A 178 3.39 -2.66 -22.19
CA LYS A 178 4.47 -3.10 -23.10
C LYS A 178 4.26 -2.67 -24.55
N ASN A 179 3.01 -2.70 -24.97
CA ASN A 179 2.58 -2.31 -26.31
C ASN A 179 1.61 -1.14 -26.18
N SER A 180 1.99 -0.10 -25.44
CA SER A 180 1.33 1.19 -25.64
C SER A 180 1.35 1.43 -27.15
N PRO A 181 0.21 1.53 -27.84
CA PRO A 181 0.25 1.93 -29.22
C PRO A 181 1.03 3.22 -29.20
N THR A 182 2.18 3.25 -29.88
CA THR A 182 2.67 4.50 -30.42
C THR A 182 1.46 5.04 -31.15
N ILE A 183 0.78 5.99 -30.52
CA ILE A 183 -0.04 6.93 -31.25
C ILE A 183 1.03 7.61 -32.09
N ASP A 184 1.27 7.08 -33.28
CA ASP A 184 1.81 7.89 -34.37
C ASP A 184 1.02 9.18 -34.26
N ALA A 185 1.72 10.29 -34.07
CA ALA A 185 1.11 11.60 -34.15
C ALA A 185 0.39 11.62 -35.50
N VAL A 186 -0.91 11.32 -35.47
CA VAL A 186 -1.80 11.59 -36.57
C VAL A 186 -1.78 13.10 -36.60
N ASP A 187 -1.09 13.64 -37.60
CA ASP A 187 -1.18 15.04 -38.00
C ASP A 187 -2.61 15.49 -37.73
N GLU A 188 -2.75 16.57 -36.94
CA GLU A 188 -4.03 17.18 -36.65
C GLU A 188 -4.87 17.22 -37.94
N PRO A 189 -6.01 16.52 -38.01
CA PRO A 189 -6.93 16.82 -39.09
C PRO A 189 -7.44 18.23 -38.81
N GLU A 190 -7.16 19.14 -39.74
CA GLU A 190 -7.82 20.44 -39.85
C GLU A 190 -9.31 20.27 -39.54
N ILE A 191 -9.76 20.96 -38.51
CA ILE A 191 -11.17 21.01 -38.13
C ILE A 191 -11.90 21.78 -39.24
N GLU A 192 -12.43 21.07 -40.24
CA GLU A 192 -13.53 21.59 -41.05
C GLU A 192 -14.84 21.36 -40.28
N LEU A 193 -15.36 22.48 -39.75
CA LEU A 193 -16.69 22.60 -39.18
C LEU A 193 -17.75 22.27 -40.24
N LEU A 194 -18.47 21.17 -40.08
CA LEU A 194 -19.78 21.01 -40.71
C LEU A 194 -20.82 20.44 -39.74
N ASP A 195 -21.95 21.12 -39.81
CA ASP A 195 -23.13 21.07 -38.96
C ASP A 195 -24.09 19.92 -39.35
N ASP A 196 -24.90 19.53 -38.36
CA ASP A 196 -26.21 18.86 -38.44
C ASP A 196 -26.40 17.34 -38.75
N THR A 197 -26.89 16.68 -37.69
CA THR A 197 -28.09 15.79 -37.58
C THR A 197 -28.00 14.25 -37.51
N ASP A 198 -28.75 13.77 -36.50
CA ASP A 198 -29.44 12.48 -36.28
C ASP A 198 -28.71 11.23 -35.72
N ALA A 199 -28.89 11.08 -34.39
CA ALA A 199 -29.49 9.95 -33.66
C ALA A 199 -29.19 8.50 -34.08
N VAL A 200 -28.59 7.74 -33.14
CA VAL A 200 -29.04 6.36 -32.82
C VAL A 200 -28.70 5.98 -31.38
N GLU A 201 -29.71 5.42 -30.71
CA GLU A 201 -29.75 4.95 -29.34
C GLU A 201 -28.91 3.69 -29.05
N ALA A 202 -28.60 3.55 -27.75
CA ALA A 202 -28.54 2.32 -26.96
C ALA A 202 -27.40 1.32 -27.18
N ASN A 203 -26.56 1.15 -26.15
CA ASN A 203 -26.73 0.03 -25.19
C ASN A 203 -25.67 0.12 -24.07
N LEU A 204 -26.10 0.44 -22.83
CA LEU A 204 -25.38 0.08 -21.62
C LEU A 204 -25.72 -1.37 -21.23
N PRO A 205 -24.73 -2.21 -20.87
CA PRO A 205 -24.88 -3.21 -19.83
C PRO A 205 -24.15 -2.71 -18.57
N LYS A 206 -24.88 -2.30 -17.53
CA LYS A 206 -25.28 -3.12 -16.37
C LYS A 206 -24.09 -3.65 -15.55
N SER A 207 -23.92 -3.01 -14.40
CA SER A 207 -23.23 -3.48 -13.19
C SER A 207 -23.45 -4.97 -12.87
N GLY A 208 -22.38 -5.70 -12.58
CA GLY A 208 -22.36 -6.84 -11.64
C GLY A 208 -21.36 -6.46 -10.53
N SER A 209 -21.72 -6.30 -9.25
CA SER A 209 -22.34 -7.19 -8.26
C SER A 209 -21.38 -8.24 -7.68
N LEU A 210 -20.60 -7.79 -6.68
CA LEU A 210 -20.32 -8.33 -5.33
C LEU A 210 -20.48 -9.83 -4.96
N GLU A 211 -20.52 -10.79 -5.89
CA GLU A 211 -20.83 -12.20 -5.57
C GLU A 211 -19.73 -13.23 -5.91
N GLU A 212 -18.54 -12.81 -6.37
CA GLU A 212 -17.43 -13.73 -6.74
C GLU A 212 -16.39 -14.03 -5.64
N LEU A 213 -16.66 -13.67 -4.37
CA LEU A 213 -15.72 -13.92 -3.25
C LEU A 213 -16.02 -15.20 -2.43
N GLN A 214 -16.78 -16.15 -2.96
CA GLN A 214 -17.14 -17.38 -2.24
C GLN A 214 -16.37 -18.65 -2.63
N GLU A 215 -15.38 -18.58 -3.52
CA GLU A 215 -14.66 -19.77 -4.00
C GLU A 215 -13.19 -19.88 -3.54
N ILE A 216 -12.88 -19.40 -2.34
CA ILE A 216 -11.60 -19.70 -1.67
C ILE A 216 -11.83 -20.71 -0.55
N GLN A 217 -12.19 -21.94 -0.91
CA GLN A 217 -12.06 -23.10 -0.03
C GLN A 217 -11.60 -24.29 -0.85
N GLN A 218 -10.28 -24.54 -0.87
CA GLN A 218 -9.65 -25.86 -0.67
C GLN A 218 -8.17 -25.69 -0.28
N PRO A 219 -7.61 -26.58 0.56
CA PRO A 219 -6.22 -26.48 1.02
C PRO A 219 -5.27 -26.87 -0.12
N VAL A 220 -4.36 -25.98 -0.52
CA VAL A 220 -3.37 -26.29 -1.55
C VAL A 220 -2.22 -27.09 -0.94
N SER A 221 -2.47 -28.39 -0.71
CA SER A 221 -1.39 -29.35 -0.74
C SER A 221 -0.91 -29.48 -2.20
N SER A 222 0.29 -28.97 -2.47
CA SER A 222 1.15 -29.36 -3.58
C SER A 222 0.60 -29.14 -5.00
N VAL A 223 0.66 -27.89 -5.48
CA VAL A 223 0.87 -27.61 -6.90
C VAL A 223 2.01 -26.59 -7.02
N LYS A 224 3.20 -27.08 -7.37
CA LYS A 224 4.31 -26.26 -7.85
C LYS A 224 3.92 -25.72 -9.23
N ASN A 225 3.39 -24.50 -9.29
CA ASN A 225 3.59 -23.64 -10.45
C ASN A 225 4.62 -22.59 -10.01
N GLU A 226 5.89 -22.92 -10.21
CA GLU A 226 7.00 -21.98 -10.12
C GLU A 226 6.83 -20.98 -11.27
N LEU A 227 6.18 -19.83 -11.00
CA LEU A 227 6.42 -18.62 -11.79
C LEU A 227 7.84 -18.16 -11.45
N GLU A 228 8.83 -18.65 -12.21
CA GLU A 228 10.18 -18.12 -12.16
C GLU A 228 10.19 -16.73 -12.80
N LEU A 229 9.77 -15.72 -12.03
CA LEU A 229 10.04 -14.33 -12.36
C LEU A 229 11.52 -14.07 -12.08
N GLU A 230 12.30 -13.82 -13.13
CA GLU A 230 13.70 -13.43 -13.00
C GLU A 230 13.80 -12.10 -12.23
N ASP A 231 14.31 -12.19 -11.00
CA ASP A 231 14.60 -11.04 -10.15
C ASP A 231 15.86 -10.32 -10.63
N ILE A 232 15.69 -9.13 -11.21
CA ILE A 232 16.80 -8.21 -11.47
C ILE A 232 17.05 -7.38 -10.21
N TYR A 233 18.27 -7.45 -9.68
CA TYR A 233 18.79 -6.46 -8.75
C TYR A 233 18.90 -5.13 -9.50
N LEU A 234 17.97 -4.20 -9.25
CA LEU A 234 18.22 -2.81 -9.55
C LEU A 234 18.93 -2.25 -8.31
N ASP A 235 20.19 -1.86 -8.46
CA ASP A 235 20.89 -1.10 -7.44
C ASP A 235 20.08 0.20 -7.22
N GLU A 236 19.60 0.38 -5.98
CA GLU A 236 18.79 1.51 -5.50
C GLU A 236 19.62 2.79 -5.35
N ASP A 237 20.64 2.98 -6.20
CA ASP A 237 21.47 4.17 -6.18
C ASP A 237 20.98 5.13 -7.28
N GLU A 238 20.63 6.35 -6.83
CA GLU A 238 20.17 7.52 -7.56
C GLU A 238 18.63 7.69 -7.61
N ASP A 239 18.14 8.47 -6.63
CA ASP A 239 16.82 9.11 -6.49
C ASP A 239 15.89 8.62 -5.35
N GLU A 240 16.43 8.02 -4.29
CA GLU A 240 15.74 8.03 -2.99
C GLU A 240 16.09 9.33 -2.23
N LEU A 241 15.28 10.36 -2.50
CA LEU A 241 15.29 11.63 -1.77
C LEU A 241 14.93 11.41 -0.28
N GLU A 242 15.59 12.20 0.55
CA GLU A 242 15.62 12.14 2.01
C GLU A 242 14.22 12.17 2.63
N PHE A 243 13.83 11.10 3.33
CA PHE A 243 12.70 11.13 4.26
C PHE A 243 13.11 11.87 5.54
N GLU A 244 13.02 13.20 5.54
CA GLU A 244 12.91 13.97 6.77
C GLU A 244 11.42 14.08 7.13
N GLU A 245 10.97 13.32 8.13
CA GLU A 245 9.71 13.63 8.81
C GLU A 245 10.00 13.97 10.28
N ILE A 246 9.44 15.13 10.66
CA ILE A 246 9.79 16.03 11.74
C ILE A 246 9.61 15.39 13.12
N SER A 247 10.53 15.69 14.04
CA SER A 247 10.44 15.27 15.45
C SER A 247 9.25 15.94 16.14
N LEU A 248 8.50 15.18 16.95
CA LEU A 248 7.44 15.71 17.80
C LEU A 248 7.95 16.65 18.92
N ASP A 249 9.27 16.84 19.02
CA ASP A 249 9.91 17.73 19.99
C ASP A 249 9.90 19.21 19.56
N ASP A 250 9.48 19.52 18.32
CA ASP A 250 9.31 20.90 17.82
C ASP A 250 7.93 21.51 18.16
N ILE A 251 7.10 20.80 18.93
CA ILE A 251 5.83 21.33 19.44
C ILE A 251 6.11 22.21 20.66
N ASP A 252 6.37 23.50 20.42
CA ASP A 252 6.24 24.53 21.46
C ASP A 252 4.75 24.76 21.75
N ILE A 253 4.22 24.00 22.71
CA ILE A 253 2.88 24.22 23.25
C ILE A 253 2.95 25.48 24.13
N ASN A 254 2.89 26.65 23.50
CA ASN A 254 2.57 27.87 24.23
C ASN A 254 1.10 27.81 24.67
N GLU A 255 0.94 27.34 25.90
CA GLU A 255 -0.25 27.40 26.71
C GLU A 255 -0.55 28.89 27.02
N GLU A 256 -1.33 29.55 26.17
CA GLU A 256 -2.03 30.78 26.56
C GLU A 256 -3.54 30.56 26.53
N ALA A 257 -4.05 30.20 27.71
CA ALA A 257 -5.46 30.27 28.03
C ALA A 257 -5.86 31.74 28.26
N ALA A 258 -6.86 32.21 27.50
CA ALA A 258 -7.73 33.33 27.87
C ALA A 258 -9.15 33.05 27.37
#